data_AF-A0AAD4C117-F1
#
_entry.id   AF-A0AAD4C117-F1
#
_cell.length_a   1.000
_cell.length_b   1.000
_cell.length_c   1.000
_cell.angle_alpha   90.00
_cell.angle_beta   90.00
_cell.angle_gamma   90.00
#
_symmetry.space_group_name_H-M   'P 1'
#
loop_
_entity.id
_entity.type
_entity.pdbx_description
1 polymer ?
#
loop_
_entity_poly.entity_id
_entity_poly.type
_entity_poly.pdbx_seq_one_letter_code
_entity_poly.pdbx_strand_id
1 'polypeptide(L)'
;MADLISQRSRRTRLDVQAQRVLVVDWLVLAHHPAICAPSCTLWIELCRTASTDPLEVLNGHINLALKHVLEAFMMDRKLGFTEASYRVIGTLAFVAPQAVLPHVMDRLWVDIDAKALGGLSEEDLGIWETPEGTMYVGVLVTHTKDQGPRKCKGVDIARWETELRQSRAGGLFKEAQALVQAQLVKDATVRERLGALHTRLVRALAFVRSVV
;
A
#
# COMPACT_ATOMS: atom_id res chain seq x y z
N MET A 1 -42.37 35.36 -14.03
CA MET A 1 -40.92 35.16 -14.31
C MET A 1 -40.02 35.52 -13.13
N ALA A 2 -40.40 36.49 -12.27
CA ALA A 2 -39.67 36.81 -11.03
C ALA A 2 -39.71 35.69 -9.96
N ASP A 3 -40.79 34.90 -9.90
CA ASP A 3 -40.93 33.80 -8.92
C ASP A 3 -40.02 32.59 -9.18
N LEU A 4 -39.60 32.36 -10.43
CA LEU A 4 -38.66 31.29 -10.78
C LEU A 4 -37.23 31.61 -10.34
N ILE A 5 -36.87 32.91 -10.28
CA ILE A 5 -35.58 33.36 -9.74
C ILE A 5 -35.61 33.31 -8.21
N SER A 6 -36.74 33.67 -7.59
CA SER A 6 -36.97 33.56 -6.15
C SER A 6 -36.94 32.11 -5.64
N GLN A 7 -37.44 31.15 -6.42
CA GLN A 7 -37.37 29.72 -6.08
C GLN A 7 -35.94 29.15 -6.17
N ARG A 8 -35.08 29.66 -7.06
CA ARG A 8 -33.65 29.29 -7.11
C ARG A 8 -32.88 29.77 -5.88
N SER A 9 -33.34 30.85 -5.24
CA SER A 9 -32.74 31.42 -4.03
C SER A 9 -33.10 30.66 -2.74
N ARG A 10 -33.98 29.65 -2.79
CA ARG A 10 -34.42 28.84 -1.63
C ARG A 10 -33.88 27.40 -1.63
N ARG A 11 -32.78 27.12 -2.35
CA ARG A 11 -31.92 26.02 -1.92
C ARG A 11 -31.26 26.50 -0.64
N THR A 12 -31.62 25.90 0.49
CA THR A 12 -31.02 26.15 1.81
C THR A 12 -29.53 26.32 1.61
N ARG A 13 -29.03 27.57 1.72
CA ARG A 13 -27.62 27.85 1.54
C ARG A 13 -26.94 27.18 2.73
N LEU A 14 -26.42 25.98 2.51
CA LEU A 14 -25.61 25.30 3.52
C LEU A 14 -24.55 26.28 3.99
N ASP A 15 -24.30 26.28 5.29
CA ASP A 15 -23.23 27.10 5.85
C ASP A 15 -21.93 26.87 5.07
N VAL A 16 -21.15 27.93 4.86
CA VAL A 16 -19.94 27.87 4.02
C VAL A 16 -18.96 26.84 4.58
N GLN A 17 -18.88 26.69 5.91
CA GLN A 17 -18.04 25.64 6.50
C GLN A 17 -18.58 24.25 6.21
N ALA A 18 -19.90 24.04 6.30
CA ALA A 18 -20.51 22.77 5.92
C ALA A 18 -20.24 22.42 4.44
N GLN A 19 -20.27 23.40 3.53
CA GLN A 19 -19.92 23.18 2.13
C GLN A 19 -18.46 22.78 1.94
N ARG A 20 -17.54 23.45 2.65
CA ARG A 20 -16.11 23.13 2.63
C ARG A 20 -15.81 21.72 3.12
N VAL A 21 -16.47 21.28 4.21
CA VAL A 21 -16.34 19.91 4.71
C VAL A 21 -16.87 18.90 3.69
N LEU A 22 -18.05 19.16 3.11
CA LEU A 22 -18.64 18.25 2.13
C LEU A 22 -17.73 18.05 0.91
N VAL A 23 -17.17 19.12 0.33
CA VAL A 23 -16.26 18.95 -0.82
C VAL A 23 -15.00 18.16 -0.46
N VAL A 24 -14.54 18.22 0.80
CA VAL A 24 -13.44 17.37 1.28
C VAL A 24 -13.88 15.91 1.41
N ASP A 25 -15.10 15.64 1.89
CA ASP A 25 -15.62 14.26 1.99
C ASP A 25 -15.74 13.58 0.62
N TRP A 26 -16.05 14.34 -0.43
CA TRP A 26 -16.11 13.83 -1.81
C TRP A 26 -14.74 13.71 -2.49
N LEU A 27 -13.65 14.16 -1.86
CA LEU A 27 -12.33 14.27 -2.46
C LEU A 27 -11.84 12.97 -3.08
N VAL A 28 -11.85 11.87 -2.33
CA VAL A 28 -11.34 10.57 -2.82
C VAL A 28 -12.21 10.04 -3.95
N LEU A 29 -13.54 10.09 -3.80
CA LEU A 29 -14.47 9.63 -4.84
C LEU A 29 -14.33 10.44 -6.13
N ALA A 30 -14.16 11.75 -6.01
CA ALA A 30 -13.95 12.65 -7.15
C ALA A 30 -12.65 12.38 -7.92
N HIS A 31 -11.73 11.58 -7.35
CA HIS A 31 -10.49 11.15 -8.01
C HIS A 31 -10.48 9.65 -8.35
N HIS A 32 -11.56 8.93 -8.03
CA HIS A 32 -11.63 7.50 -8.27
C HIS A 32 -11.60 7.17 -9.77
N PRO A 33 -10.80 6.19 -10.23
CA PRO A 33 -10.63 5.91 -11.66
C PRO A 33 -11.92 5.50 -12.39
N ALA A 34 -12.90 4.96 -11.66
CA ALA A 34 -14.22 4.64 -12.22
C ALA A 34 -15.18 5.85 -12.32
N ILE A 35 -14.86 6.98 -11.67
CA ILE A 35 -15.72 8.17 -11.57
C ILE A 35 -15.13 9.32 -12.39
N CYS A 36 -13.82 9.55 -12.26
CA CYS A 36 -13.15 10.67 -12.90
C CYS A 36 -12.11 10.20 -13.91
N ALA A 37 -12.10 10.89 -15.06
CA ALA A 37 -11.10 10.72 -16.10
C ALA A 37 -9.69 11.08 -15.58
N PRO A 38 -8.61 10.67 -16.27
CA PRO A 38 -7.24 10.94 -15.83
C PRO A 38 -6.89 12.41 -15.60
N SER A 39 -7.63 13.35 -16.20
CA SER A 39 -7.46 14.79 -15.97
C SER A 39 -7.78 15.25 -14.55
N CYS A 40 -8.48 14.44 -13.75
CA CYS A 40 -8.75 14.67 -12.32
C CYS A 40 -9.41 16.03 -11.98
N THR A 41 -10.17 16.62 -12.90
CA THR A 41 -10.76 17.96 -12.73
C THR A 41 -12.03 17.98 -11.89
N LEU A 42 -12.66 16.83 -11.64
CA LEU A 42 -13.99 16.74 -11.03
C LEU A 42 -14.05 17.38 -9.64
N TRP A 43 -13.03 17.19 -8.81
CA TRP A 43 -13.03 17.80 -7.46
C TRP A 43 -12.97 19.34 -7.51
N ILE A 44 -12.22 19.90 -8.46
CA ILE A 44 -12.17 21.35 -8.69
C ILE A 44 -13.54 21.86 -9.17
N GLU A 45 -14.23 21.09 -10.01
CA GLU A 45 -15.60 21.40 -10.44
C GLU A 45 -16.61 21.35 -9.29
N LEU A 46 -16.45 20.40 -8.36
CA LEU A 46 -17.26 20.33 -7.13
C LEU A 46 -17.03 21.56 -6.24
N CYS A 47 -15.78 21.96 -6.03
CA CYS A 47 -15.45 23.18 -5.29
C CYS A 47 -16.09 24.42 -5.93
N ARG A 48 -15.97 24.55 -7.25
CA ARG A 48 -16.59 25.66 -8.01
C ARG A 48 -18.12 25.65 -7.90
N THR A 49 -18.75 24.48 -7.99
CA THR A 49 -20.20 24.32 -7.85
C THR A 49 -20.67 24.68 -6.44
N ALA A 50 -19.88 24.33 -5.43
CA ALA A 50 -20.10 24.71 -4.04
C ALA A 50 -19.77 26.18 -3.75
N SER A 51 -19.26 26.95 -4.72
CA SER A 51 -18.79 28.33 -4.52
C SER A 51 -17.69 28.44 -3.45
N THR A 52 -16.83 27.42 -3.35
CA THR A 52 -15.68 27.38 -2.45
C THR A 52 -14.37 27.40 -3.24
N ASP A 53 -13.38 28.13 -2.74
CA ASP A 53 -12.03 28.10 -3.30
C ASP A 53 -11.26 26.83 -2.84
N PRO A 54 -10.67 26.04 -3.76
CA PRO A 54 -9.92 24.83 -3.39
C PRO A 54 -8.75 25.07 -2.43
N LEU A 55 -8.01 26.18 -2.58
CA LEU A 55 -6.88 26.49 -1.71
C LEU A 55 -7.37 26.87 -0.31
N GLU A 56 -8.43 27.68 -0.19
CA GLU A 56 -9.05 27.98 1.10
C GLU A 56 -9.63 26.74 1.79
N VAL A 57 -10.26 25.84 1.03
CA VAL A 57 -10.77 24.55 1.54
C VAL A 57 -9.63 23.77 2.17
N LEU A 58 -8.50 23.63 1.47
CA LEU A 58 -7.35 22.87 1.96
C LEU A 58 -6.67 23.57 3.15
N ASN A 59 -6.48 24.88 3.12
CA ASN A 59 -5.91 25.61 4.25
C ASN A 59 -6.72 25.45 5.53
N GLY A 60 -8.06 25.30 5.43
CA GLY A 60 -8.93 25.04 6.57
C GLY A 60 -9.06 23.56 6.97
N HIS A 61 -8.84 22.62 6.05
CA HIS A 61 -9.23 21.21 6.21
C HIS A 61 -8.19 20.19 5.74
N ILE A 62 -6.92 20.58 5.62
CA ILE A 62 -5.85 19.69 5.12
C ILE A 62 -5.75 18.38 5.92
N ASN A 63 -5.89 18.44 7.24
CA ASN A 63 -5.85 17.25 8.10
C ASN A 63 -7.00 16.28 7.79
N LEU A 64 -8.19 16.79 7.49
CA LEU A 64 -9.34 15.97 7.09
C LEU A 64 -9.12 15.36 5.70
N ALA A 65 -8.61 16.15 4.74
CA ALA A 65 -8.27 15.66 3.41
C ALA A 65 -7.23 14.52 3.47
N LEU A 66 -6.15 14.71 4.24
CA LEU A 66 -5.12 13.69 4.42
C LEU A 66 -5.66 12.45 5.16
N LYS A 67 -6.55 12.63 6.14
CA LYS A 67 -7.22 11.51 6.81
C LYS A 67 -8.01 10.66 5.81
N HIS A 68 -8.82 11.28 4.94
CA HIS A 68 -9.60 10.56 3.92
C HIS A 68 -8.70 9.79 2.94
N VAL A 69 -7.56 10.38 2.56
CA VAL A 69 -6.54 9.70 1.75
C VAL A 69 -5.98 8.46 2.47
N LEU A 70 -5.65 8.58 3.76
CA LEU A 70 -5.13 7.45 4.55
C LEU A 70 -6.17 6.34 4.72
N GLU A 71 -7.43 6.69 4.95
CA GLU A 71 -8.53 5.72 5.04
C GLU A 71 -8.74 4.99 3.71
N ALA A 72 -8.67 5.71 2.59
CA ALA A 72 -8.76 5.12 1.26
C ALA A 72 -7.61 4.16 0.93
N PHE A 73 -6.41 4.38 1.49
CA PHE A 73 -5.31 3.42 1.38
C PHE A 73 -5.52 2.11 2.13
N MET A 74 -6.36 2.10 3.18
CA MET A 74 -6.66 0.89 3.96
C MET A 74 -7.74 0.01 3.31
N MET A 75 -8.43 0.52 2.28
CA MET A 75 -9.46 -0.22 1.55
C MET A 75 -8.85 -1.32 0.66
N ASP A 76 -9.67 -2.29 0.26
CA ASP A 76 -9.23 -3.33 -0.68
C ASP A 76 -8.68 -2.70 -1.96
N ARG A 77 -7.41 -3.01 -2.27
CA ARG A 77 -6.67 -2.51 -3.44
C ARG A 77 -7.42 -2.78 -4.75
N LYS A 78 -8.22 -3.84 -4.82
CA LYS A 78 -9.01 -4.19 -6.01
C LYS A 78 -10.11 -3.19 -6.34
N LEU A 79 -10.54 -2.39 -5.36
CA LEU A 79 -11.62 -1.43 -5.53
C LEU A 79 -11.18 -0.14 -6.23
N GLY A 80 -9.88 0.15 -6.30
CA GLY A 80 -9.36 1.34 -6.99
C GLY A 80 -9.08 2.55 -6.07
N PHE A 81 -9.38 2.46 -4.77
CA PHE A 81 -9.15 3.56 -3.82
C PHE A 81 -7.68 3.90 -3.60
N THR A 82 -6.76 2.94 -3.75
CA THR A 82 -5.32 3.21 -3.70
C THR A 82 -4.89 4.15 -4.83
N GLU A 83 -5.35 3.90 -6.05
CA GLU A 83 -5.06 4.76 -7.21
C GLU A 83 -5.74 6.12 -7.07
N ALA A 84 -6.99 6.15 -6.59
CA ALA A 84 -7.69 7.39 -6.28
C ALA A 84 -6.89 8.26 -5.29
N SER A 85 -6.32 7.64 -4.25
CA SER A 85 -5.53 8.31 -3.23
C SER A 85 -4.26 8.95 -3.79
N TYR A 86 -3.57 8.27 -4.70
CA TYR A 86 -2.41 8.84 -5.40
C TYR A 86 -2.79 10.06 -6.24
N ARG A 87 -3.90 9.98 -7.00
CA ARG A 87 -4.42 11.11 -7.77
C ARG A 87 -4.81 12.29 -6.88
N VAL A 88 -5.44 12.02 -5.73
CA VAL A 88 -5.73 13.07 -4.73
C VAL A 88 -4.45 13.77 -4.31
N ILE A 89 -3.40 13.04 -3.92
CA ILE A 89 -2.13 13.65 -3.50
C ILE A 89 -1.55 14.57 -4.58
N GLY A 90 -1.61 14.17 -5.86
CA GLY A 90 -1.19 15.02 -6.97
C GLY A 90 -1.98 16.33 -7.04
N THR A 91 -3.31 16.24 -6.98
CA THR A 91 -4.18 17.44 -6.96
C THR A 91 -3.91 18.32 -5.74
N LEU A 92 -3.77 17.73 -4.55
CA LEU A 92 -3.49 18.47 -3.32
C LEU A 92 -2.15 19.21 -3.42
N ALA A 93 -1.10 18.52 -3.88
CA ALA A 93 0.23 19.12 -4.06
C ALA A 93 0.23 20.24 -5.11
N PHE A 94 -0.58 20.11 -6.16
CA PHE A 94 -0.77 21.16 -7.15
C PHE A 94 -1.49 22.40 -6.58
N VAL A 95 -2.57 22.19 -5.82
CA VAL A 95 -3.41 23.29 -5.29
C VAL A 95 -2.73 24.00 -4.11
N ALA A 96 -2.16 23.26 -3.17
CA ALA A 96 -1.62 23.80 -1.92
C ALA A 96 -0.23 23.21 -1.60
N PRO A 97 0.79 23.42 -2.45
CA PRO A 97 2.10 22.78 -2.32
C PRO A 97 2.77 23.06 -0.97
N GLN A 98 2.68 24.29 -0.47
CA GLN A 98 3.30 24.70 0.79
C GLN A 98 2.68 23.99 2.01
N ALA A 99 1.40 23.64 1.95
CA ALA A 99 0.73 22.90 3.02
C ALA A 99 0.92 21.38 2.86
N VAL A 100 0.92 20.87 1.62
CA VAL A 100 0.83 19.42 1.34
C VAL A 100 2.20 18.76 1.27
N LEU A 101 3.18 19.38 0.62
CA LEU A 101 4.49 18.76 0.41
C LEU A 101 5.22 18.39 1.71
N PRO A 102 5.19 19.20 2.79
CA PRO A 102 5.78 18.79 4.06
C PRO A 102 5.21 17.46 4.58
N HIS A 103 3.89 17.26 4.52
CA HIS A 103 3.24 16.01 4.95
C HIS A 103 3.62 14.82 4.04
N VAL A 104 3.74 15.05 2.72
CA VAL A 104 4.21 14.01 1.80
C VAL A 104 5.65 13.63 2.13
N MET A 105 6.53 14.60 2.40
CA MET A 105 7.91 14.33 2.79
C MET A 105 8.00 13.55 4.10
N ASP A 106 7.26 13.95 5.13
CA ASP A 106 7.19 13.21 6.39
C ASP A 106 6.76 11.76 6.16
N ARG A 107 5.77 11.55 5.28
CA ARG A 107 5.32 10.21 4.94
C ARG A 107 6.37 9.41 4.18
N LEU A 108 7.11 10.03 3.26
CA LEU A 108 8.21 9.39 2.55
C LEU A 108 9.33 8.96 3.50
N TRP A 109 9.68 9.80 4.48
CA TRP A 109 10.65 9.43 5.52
C TRP A 109 10.20 8.21 6.34
N VAL A 110 8.90 8.13 6.62
CA VAL A 110 8.33 6.95 7.29
C VAL A 110 8.29 5.74 6.36
N ASP A 111 7.97 5.88 5.08
CA ASP A 111 7.81 4.73 4.18
C ASP A 111 9.15 4.21 3.61
N ILE A 112 10.18 5.06 3.48
CA ILE A 112 11.51 4.72 2.99
C ILE A 112 12.45 4.46 4.16
N ASP A 113 12.44 3.22 4.66
CA ASP A 113 13.39 2.77 5.67
C ASP A 113 14.71 2.33 5.02
N ALA A 114 15.62 3.29 4.83
CA ALA A 114 16.92 3.05 4.20
C ALA A 114 17.76 1.99 4.94
N LYS A 115 17.62 1.90 6.27
CA LYS A 115 18.34 0.91 7.07
C LYS A 115 17.79 -0.50 6.84
N ALA A 116 16.47 -0.65 6.82
CA ALA A 116 15.85 -1.94 6.53
C ALA A 116 16.15 -2.40 5.09
N LEU A 117 16.14 -1.48 4.11
CA LEU A 117 16.46 -1.78 2.72
C LEU A 117 17.94 -2.18 2.55
N GLY A 118 18.87 -1.42 3.16
CA GLY A 118 20.29 -1.73 3.10
C GLY A 118 20.71 -2.99 3.86
N GLY A 119 19.87 -3.49 4.77
CA GLY A 119 20.10 -4.71 5.54
C GLY A 119 19.57 -6.00 4.87
N LEU A 120 18.98 -5.91 3.68
CA LEU A 120 18.49 -7.09 2.96
C LEU A 120 19.65 -7.96 2.46
N SER A 121 19.59 -9.25 2.78
CA SER A 121 20.56 -10.24 2.33
C SER A 121 20.08 -11.02 1.10
N GLU A 122 20.99 -11.71 0.43
CA GLU A 122 20.62 -12.66 -0.64
C GLU A 122 19.70 -13.77 -0.14
N GLU A 123 19.87 -14.22 1.12
CA GLU A 123 18.98 -15.20 1.75
C GLU A 123 17.56 -14.64 1.90
N ASP A 124 17.42 -13.40 2.36
CA ASP A 124 16.09 -12.77 2.52
C ASP A 124 15.34 -12.69 1.18
N LEU A 125 16.05 -12.26 0.13
CA LEU A 125 15.49 -12.17 -1.23
C LEU A 125 15.16 -13.57 -1.78
N GLY A 126 16.02 -14.56 -1.53
CA GLY A 126 15.78 -15.95 -1.91
C GLY A 126 14.55 -16.55 -1.22
N ILE A 127 14.36 -16.28 0.07
CA ILE A 127 13.17 -16.69 0.82
C ILE A 127 11.92 -16.02 0.23
N TRP A 128 11.99 -14.73 -0.08
CA TRP A 128 10.87 -13.98 -0.67
C TRP A 128 10.45 -14.49 -2.05
N GLU A 129 11.41 -14.87 -2.90
CA GLU A 129 11.13 -15.47 -4.21
C GLU A 129 10.56 -16.90 -4.11
N THR A 130 10.76 -17.56 -2.98
CA THR A 130 10.31 -18.94 -2.78
C THR A 130 8.83 -18.97 -2.42
N PRO A 131 7.98 -19.71 -3.14
CA PRO A 131 6.54 -19.79 -2.86
C PRO A 131 6.23 -20.14 -1.41
N GLU A 132 5.13 -19.59 -0.91
CA GLU A 132 4.65 -19.88 0.44
C GLU A 132 4.38 -21.38 0.62
N GLY A 133 4.66 -21.90 1.82
CA GLY A 133 4.61 -23.34 2.12
C GLY A 133 5.81 -24.14 1.61
N THR A 134 6.77 -23.51 0.92
CA THR A 134 8.03 -24.13 0.51
C THR A 134 9.20 -23.55 1.31
N MET A 135 10.10 -24.41 1.79
CA MET A 135 11.33 -23.99 2.47
C MET A 135 12.35 -23.49 1.45
N TYR A 136 13.04 -22.40 1.76
CA TYR A 136 14.14 -21.90 0.94
C TYR A 136 15.39 -22.78 1.03
N VAL A 137 15.76 -23.22 2.24
CA VAL A 137 16.86 -24.16 2.50
C VAL A 137 16.32 -25.44 3.13
N GLY A 138 16.68 -26.60 2.59
CA GLY A 138 16.31 -27.90 3.13
C GLY A 138 17.10 -28.26 4.39
N VAL A 139 16.41 -28.38 5.54
CA VAL A 139 17.02 -28.67 6.86
C VAL A 139 17.35 -30.15 7.09
N LEU A 140 16.90 -31.04 6.20
CA LEU A 140 17.13 -32.50 6.32
C LEU A 140 18.42 -32.97 5.61
N VAL A 141 19.10 -32.07 4.89
CA VAL A 141 20.34 -32.39 4.20
C VAL A 141 21.48 -32.43 5.23
N THR A 142 21.94 -33.63 5.56
CA THR A 142 23.19 -33.83 6.28
C THR A 142 24.33 -33.19 5.47
N HIS A 143 25.02 -32.23 6.10
CA HIS A 143 26.19 -31.49 5.62
C HIS A 143 27.01 -32.20 4.55
N THR A 144 26.65 -32.03 3.28
CA THR A 144 27.60 -32.18 2.17
C THR A 144 28.07 -30.77 1.82
N LYS A 145 29.37 -30.59 2.01
CA LYS A 145 30.14 -29.36 1.84
C LYS A 145 29.72 -28.56 0.60
N ASP A 146 29.57 -27.27 0.84
CA ASP A 146 29.99 -26.19 -0.07
C ASP A 146 29.19 -25.98 -1.37
N GLN A 147 27.89 -25.72 -1.23
CA GLN A 147 27.15 -24.99 -2.27
C GLN A 147 26.31 -23.91 -1.59
N GLY A 148 26.61 -22.64 -1.88
CA GLY A 148 25.89 -21.47 -1.36
C GLY A 148 24.38 -21.50 -1.64
N PRO A 149 23.63 -20.50 -1.14
CA PRO A 149 22.16 -20.52 -1.13
C PRO A 149 21.61 -20.61 -2.57
N ARG A 150 21.29 -21.83 -3.01
CA ARG A 150 20.80 -22.08 -4.37
C ARG A 150 19.30 -22.34 -4.35
N LYS A 151 18.62 -21.59 -5.20
CA LYS A 151 17.18 -21.65 -5.53
C LYS A 151 16.69 -23.10 -5.66
N CYS A 152 15.81 -23.56 -4.75
CA CYS A 152 15.15 -24.85 -4.84
C CYS A 152 14.17 -24.86 -6.03
N LYS A 153 14.61 -25.34 -7.20
CA LYS A 153 13.72 -25.63 -8.34
C LYS A 153 13.25 -27.08 -8.25
N GLY A 154 11.93 -27.32 -8.11
CA GLY A 154 11.14 -28.53 -8.44
C GLY A 154 11.66 -29.93 -8.06
N VAL A 155 12.90 -30.24 -8.40
CA VAL A 155 13.66 -31.46 -8.10
C VAL A 155 13.83 -31.68 -6.58
N ASP A 156 13.94 -30.61 -5.80
CA ASP A 156 14.10 -30.71 -4.34
C ASP A 156 12.79 -31.04 -3.61
N ILE A 157 11.62 -30.81 -4.21
CA ILE A 157 10.32 -31.22 -3.61
C ILE A 157 10.24 -32.74 -3.58
N ALA A 158 10.59 -33.39 -4.69
CA ALA A 158 10.58 -34.85 -4.78
C ALA A 158 11.64 -35.47 -3.85
N ARG A 159 12.84 -34.87 -3.76
CA ARG A 159 13.88 -35.31 -2.80
C ARG A 159 13.41 -35.14 -1.36
N TRP A 160 12.85 -33.99 -1.02
CA TRP A 160 12.34 -33.69 0.31
C TRP A 160 11.21 -34.64 0.73
N GLU A 161 10.23 -34.90 -0.14
CA GLU A 161 9.17 -35.88 0.15
C GLU A 161 9.72 -37.29 0.34
N THR A 162 10.74 -37.66 -0.44
CA THR A 162 11.38 -38.98 -0.36
C THR A 162 12.14 -39.12 0.96
N GLU A 163 12.85 -38.08 1.39
CA GLU A 163 13.58 -38.05 2.66
C GLU A 163 12.65 -38.00 3.88
N LEU A 164 11.52 -37.29 3.78
CA LEU A 164 10.49 -37.30 4.82
C LEU A 164 9.91 -38.72 5.00
N ARG A 165 9.71 -39.45 3.90
CA ARG A 165 9.33 -40.88 3.93
C ARG A 165 10.44 -41.76 4.51
N GLN A 166 11.71 -41.47 4.23
CA GLN A 166 12.87 -42.21 4.79
C GLN A 166 13.03 -41.97 6.31
N SER A 167 12.86 -40.73 6.79
CA SER A 167 12.90 -40.42 8.23
C SER A 167 11.79 -41.14 9.02
N ARG A 168 10.64 -41.38 8.38
CA ARG A 168 9.53 -42.18 8.92
C ARG A 168 9.92 -43.65 9.12
N ALA A 169 10.80 -44.18 8.26
CA ALA A 169 11.33 -45.53 8.40
C ALA A 169 12.42 -45.64 9.49
N GLY A 170 13.07 -44.53 9.87
CA GLY A 170 14.15 -44.47 10.88
C GLY A 170 13.75 -44.04 12.29
N GLY A 171 12.46 -43.83 12.58
CA GLY A 171 11.97 -43.50 13.94
C GLY A 171 12.15 -42.04 14.41
N LEU A 172 12.79 -41.18 13.61
CA LEU A 172 13.09 -39.76 13.94
C LEU A 172 12.05 -38.76 13.41
N PHE A 173 10.86 -39.25 13.00
CA PHE A 173 9.84 -38.47 12.28
C PHE A 173 9.41 -37.19 13.00
N LYS A 174 9.25 -37.22 14.33
CA LYS A 174 8.80 -36.05 15.11
C LYS A 174 9.85 -34.94 15.14
N GLU A 175 11.13 -35.30 15.20
CA GLU A 175 12.24 -34.34 15.24
C GLU A 175 12.47 -33.71 13.87
N ALA A 176 12.45 -34.51 12.81
CA ALA A 176 12.50 -34.03 11.43
C ALA A 176 11.32 -33.09 11.10
N GLN A 177 10.10 -33.44 11.54
CA GLN A 177 8.93 -32.60 11.35
C GLN A 177 9.02 -31.27 12.12
N ALA A 178 9.59 -31.28 13.32
CA ALA A 178 9.81 -30.06 14.10
C ALA A 178 10.81 -29.11 13.42
N LEU A 179 11.92 -29.64 12.86
CA LEU A 179 12.91 -28.84 12.14
C LEU A 179 12.33 -28.18 10.88
N VAL A 180 11.55 -28.94 10.10
CA VAL A 180 10.84 -28.42 8.92
C VAL A 180 9.86 -27.32 9.32
N GLN A 181 9.05 -27.55 10.35
CA GLN A 181 8.07 -26.57 10.80
C GLN A 181 8.76 -25.29 11.30
N ALA A 182 9.86 -25.43 12.03
CA ALA A 182 10.65 -24.29 12.49
C ALA A 182 11.20 -23.46 11.32
N GLN A 183 11.70 -24.12 10.27
CA GLN A 183 12.19 -23.42 9.08
C GLN A 183 11.06 -22.72 8.31
N LEU A 184 9.91 -23.37 8.14
CA LEU A 184 8.76 -22.75 7.47
C LEU A 184 8.28 -21.50 8.23
N VAL A 185 8.29 -21.52 9.56
CA VAL A 185 7.97 -20.35 10.40
C VAL A 185 9.00 -19.23 10.22
N LYS A 186 10.30 -19.57 10.20
CA LYS A 186 11.37 -18.59 9.91
C LYS A 186 11.15 -17.93 8.55
N ASP A 187 10.95 -18.73 7.51
CA ASP A 187 10.77 -18.24 6.15
C ASP A 187 9.49 -17.40 6.02
N ALA A 188 8.38 -17.81 6.65
CA ALA A 188 7.14 -17.03 6.67
C ALA A 188 7.34 -15.66 7.33
N THR A 189 8.08 -15.59 8.44
CA THR A 189 8.39 -14.33 9.13
C THR A 189 9.22 -13.39 8.25
N VAL A 190 10.23 -13.93 7.55
CA VAL A 190 11.03 -13.16 6.60
C VAL A 190 10.15 -12.64 5.46
N ARG A 191 9.25 -13.48 4.93
CA ARG A 191 8.32 -13.07 3.89
C ARG A 191 7.42 -11.94 4.36
N GLU A 192 6.76 -12.08 5.49
CA GLU A 192 5.88 -11.03 6.03
C GLU A 192 6.61 -9.68 6.16
N ARG A 193 7.83 -9.70 6.71
CA ARG A 193 8.68 -8.51 6.84
C ARG A 193 9.00 -7.88 5.47
N LEU A 194 9.42 -8.67 4.49
CA LEU A 194 9.76 -8.17 3.15
C LEU A 194 8.52 -7.68 2.40
N GLY A 195 7.37 -8.31 2.59
CA GLY A 195 6.09 -7.87 2.02
C GLY A 195 5.63 -6.52 2.56
N ALA A 196 5.80 -6.29 3.86
CA ALA A 196 5.54 -4.99 4.47
C ALA A 196 6.49 -3.91 3.93
N LEU A 197 7.79 -4.23 3.81
CA LEU A 197 8.80 -3.32 3.26
C LEU A 197 8.52 -2.97 1.79
N HIS A 198 8.25 -3.98 0.96
CA HIS A 198 7.89 -3.80 -0.45
C HIS A 198 6.63 -2.94 -0.60
N THR A 199 5.59 -3.18 0.20
CA THR A 199 4.35 -2.39 0.16
C THR A 199 4.60 -0.91 0.51
N ARG A 200 5.43 -0.65 1.54
CA ARG A 200 5.84 0.73 1.90
C ARG A 200 6.61 1.41 0.78
N LEU A 201 7.57 0.71 0.18
CA LEU A 201 8.40 1.25 -0.91
C LEU A 201 7.58 1.56 -2.16
N VAL A 202 6.70 0.65 -2.59
CA VAL A 202 5.81 0.88 -3.74
C VAL A 202 4.91 2.10 -3.49
N ARG A 203 4.38 2.25 -2.27
CA ARG A 203 3.59 3.42 -1.90
C ARG A 203 4.41 4.72 -1.93
N ALA A 204 5.64 4.70 -1.41
CA ALA A 204 6.53 5.86 -1.45
C ALA A 204 6.84 6.31 -2.89
N LEU A 205 7.19 5.36 -3.77
CA LEU A 205 7.45 5.64 -5.18
C LEU A 205 6.20 6.18 -5.89
N ALA A 206 5.02 5.64 -5.57
CA ALA A 206 3.77 6.14 -6.11
C ALA A 206 3.45 7.56 -5.63
N PHE A 207 3.73 7.91 -4.37
CA PHE A 207 3.61 9.30 -3.89
C PHE A 207 4.52 10.25 -4.67
N VAL A 208 5.79 9.89 -4.86
CA VAL A 208 6.72 10.70 -5.67
C VAL A 208 6.20 10.89 -7.08
N ARG A 209 5.77 9.80 -7.74
CA ARG A 209 5.18 9.85 -9.09
C ARG A 209 3.91 10.68 -9.18
N SER A 210 3.18 10.82 -8.08
CA SER A 210 1.92 11.60 -8.06
C SER A 210 2.16 13.10 -8.05
N VAL A 211 3.37 13.54 -7.66
CA VAL A 211 3.71 14.95 -7.45
C VAL A 211 4.64 15.50 -8.54
N VAL A 212 5.38 14.63 -9.23
CA VAL A 212 6.38 14.99 -10.27
C VAL A 212 5.85 14.76 -11.68
#